data_AF-A0A956S516-F1
#
_entry.id   AF-A0A956S516-F1
#
_cell.length_a   1.000
_cell.length_b   1.000
_cell.length_c   1.000
_cell.angle_alpha   90.00
_cell.angle_beta   90.00
_cell.angle_gamma   90.00
#
_symmetry.space_group_name_H-M   'P 1'
#
loop_
_entity.id
_entity.type
_entity.pdbx_description
1 polymer ?
#
loop_
_entity_poly.entity_id
_entity_poly.type
_entity_poly.pdbx_seq_one_letter_code
_entity_poly.pdbx_strand_id
1 'polypeptide(L)'
;MKRFVTKFVSIPFLASAYLFCFHANAFPQGRLLANDNNRQQHVLPDKCGYDDVLAKQSLVLLGDHWGYGYDNLLADLDTWSLSPYVTIASLGSSVQGRAIWQLAITSDVHEVVPRRTVFIHARTHPIEVQGWWVTNELINYLLSEDEAARFLREKCVFYIIPMYNPDGVELEYGRENANGIDIESNWDKSPV
;
A
#
# COMPACT_ATOMS: atom_id res chain seq x y z
N MET A 1 -11.25 -8.33 34.22
CA MET A 1 -11.19 -8.37 32.74
C MET A 1 -11.92 -7.15 32.18
N LYS A 2 -11.20 -6.13 31.71
CA LYS A 2 -11.80 -4.95 31.07
C LYS A 2 -11.65 -5.08 29.56
N ARG A 3 -12.78 -5.13 28.85
CA ARG A 3 -12.87 -5.15 27.38
C ARG A 3 -12.37 -3.82 26.82
N PHE A 4 -11.42 -3.87 25.89
CA PHE A 4 -11.06 -2.74 25.03
C PHE A 4 -12.17 -2.54 24.00
N VAL A 5 -12.76 -1.35 23.98
CA VAL A 5 -13.69 -0.91 22.95
C VAL A 5 -12.93 0.08 22.08
N THR A 6 -12.56 -0.34 20.87
CA THR A 6 -11.96 0.52 19.84
C THR A 6 -13.04 1.49 19.35
N LYS A 7 -12.87 2.79 19.63
CA LYS A 7 -13.73 3.83 19.04
C LYS A 7 -13.14 4.22 17.68
N PHE A 8 -13.86 3.92 16.61
CA PHE A 8 -13.67 4.60 15.33
C PHE A 8 -14.10 6.05 15.50
N VAL A 9 -13.20 6.99 15.19
CA VAL A 9 -13.51 8.42 15.14
C VAL A 9 -13.73 8.77 13.68
N SER A 10 -14.99 8.98 13.30
CA SER A 10 -15.39 9.55 12.02
C SER A 10 -15.25 11.07 12.08
N ILE A 11 -14.35 11.64 11.27
CA ILE A 11 -14.21 13.08 11.05
C ILE A 11 -15.00 13.44 9.78
N PRO A 12 -15.94 14.41 9.81
CA PRO A 12 -16.66 14.83 8.62
C PRO A 12 -15.94 16.02 7.99
N PHE A 13 -15.34 15.87 6.80
CA PHE A 13 -15.10 17.01 5.91
C PHE A 13 -15.26 16.58 4.45
N LEU A 14 -16.03 17.40 3.73
CA LEU A 14 -16.40 17.28 2.34
C LEU A 14 -15.18 17.43 1.43
N ALA A 15 -14.83 16.35 0.74
CA ALA A 15 -14.19 16.41 -0.56
C ALA A 15 -14.81 15.31 -1.43
N SER A 16 -15.49 15.75 -2.48
CA SER A 16 -16.07 14.87 -3.51
C SER A 16 -14.94 14.16 -4.26
N ALA A 17 -14.57 12.97 -3.80
CA ALA A 17 -13.89 11.97 -4.59
C ALA A 17 -14.81 10.74 -4.59
N TYR A 18 -15.14 10.27 -5.79
CA TYR A 18 -16.05 9.16 -6.02
C TYR A 18 -15.60 7.91 -5.26
N LEU A 19 -16.24 7.67 -4.11
CA LEU A 19 -16.14 6.45 -3.33
C LEU A 19 -17.15 5.46 -3.91
N PHE A 20 -16.69 4.52 -4.75
CA PHE A 20 -17.51 3.36 -5.09
C PHE A 20 -17.39 2.32 -3.98
N CYS A 21 -18.46 2.19 -3.20
CA CYS A 21 -18.65 1.18 -2.16
C CYS A 21 -19.45 0.01 -2.75
N PHE A 22 -18.89 -1.20 -2.78
CA PHE A 22 -19.62 -2.40 -3.21
C PHE A 22 -20.47 -2.97 -2.07
N HIS A 23 -21.75 -3.20 -2.35
CA HIS A 23 -22.64 -4.02 -1.53
C HIS A 23 -22.18 -5.48 -1.56
N ALA A 24 -21.95 -6.05 -0.39
CA ALA A 24 -21.76 -7.48 -0.22
C ALA A 24 -23.08 -8.23 -0.41
N ASN A 25 -23.13 -9.14 -1.37
CA ASN A 25 -24.05 -10.28 -1.36
C ASN A 25 -23.24 -11.57 -1.46
N ALA A 26 -23.58 -12.51 -0.59
CA ALA A 26 -22.89 -13.78 -0.36
C ALA A 26 -23.13 -14.82 -1.49
N PHE A 27 -22.38 -15.95 -1.41
CA PHE A 27 -22.49 -17.27 -2.10
C PHE A 27 -21.51 -17.55 -3.28
N PRO A 28 -21.20 -18.83 -3.57
CA PRO A 28 -20.55 -19.85 -2.73
C PRO A 28 -19.18 -20.29 -3.31
N GLN A 29 -18.34 -20.92 -2.48
CA GLN A 29 -16.99 -21.37 -2.85
C GLN A 29 -16.99 -22.47 -3.94
N GLY A 30 -16.34 -22.20 -5.07
CA GLY A 30 -16.08 -23.15 -6.15
C GLY A 30 -14.66 -23.72 -6.10
N ARG A 31 -14.58 -25.03 -5.85
CA ARG A 31 -13.40 -25.91 -5.87
C ARG A 31 -12.71 -25.87 -7.25
N LEU A 32 -11.41 -25.57 -7.30
CA LEU A 32 -10.57 -25.69 -8.50
C LEU A 32 -9.93 -27.07 -8.56
N LEU A 33 -10.37 -27.93 -9.49
CA LEU A 33 -9.54 -28.92 -10.18
C LEU A 33 -10.19 -29.24 -11.54
N ALA A 34 -9.47 -29.00 -12.63
CA ALA A 34 -9.39 -29.83 -13.85
C ALA A 34 -8.97 -28.99 -15.08
N ASN A 35 -7.96 -29.51 -15.78
CA ASN A 35 -7.57 -29.18 -17.16
C ASN A 35 -8.78 -29.31 -18.08
N ASP A 36 -9.09 -28.26 -18.84
CA ASP A 36 -9.97 -28.35 -20.01
C ASP A 36 -9.61 -27.23 -21.01
N ASN A 37 -9.11 -27.63 -22.17
CA ASN A 37 -8.59 -26.77 -23.26
C ASN A 37 -9.69 -26.08 -24.09
N ASN A 38 -10.84 -25.76 -23.50
CA ASN A 38 -11.93 -25.11 -24.24
C ASN A 38 -12.87 -24.27 -23.37
N ARG A 39 -12.33 -23.50 -22.42
CA ARG A 39 -13.11 -22.47 -21.72
C ARG A 39 -13.02 -21.17 -22.49
N GLN A 40 -14.12 -20.76 -23.12
CA GLN A 40 -14.46 -19.33 -23.11
C GLN A 40 -14.41 -18.93 -21.63
N GLN A 41 -13.36 -18.22 -21.24
CA GLN A 41 -13.17 -17.77 -19.88
C GLN A 41 -14.40 -16.90 -19.58
N HIS A 42 -15.30 -17.43 -18.76
CA HIS A 42 -16.17 -16.56 -17.97
C HIS A 42 -15.21 -15.87 -17.00
N VAL A 43 -14.57 -14.81 -17.48
CA VAL A 43 -13.76 -13.89 -16.69
C VAL A 43 -14.77 -13.30 -15.71
N LEU A 44 -14.75 -13.79 -14.48
CA LEU A 44 -15.38 -13.06 -13.40
C LEU A 44 -14.74 -11.67 -13.44
N PRO A 45 -15.51 -10.58 -13.58
CA PRO A 45 -14.93 -9.25 -13.61
C PRO A 45 -14.04 -9.11 -12.38
N ASP A 46 -12.80 -8.64 -12.56
CA ASP A 46 -11.94 -8.38 -11.42
C ASP A 46 -12.73 -7.49 -10.44
N LYS A 47 -12.72 -7.86 -9.17
CA LYS A 47 -13.48 -7.18 -8.12
C LYS A 47 -13.07 -5.72 -7.97
N CYS A 48 -11.87 -5.34 -8.44
CA CYS A 48 -11.43 -3.95 -8.50
C CYS A 48 -11.61 -3.27 -9.88
N GLY A 49 -12.13 -3.97 -10.88
CA GLY A 49 -12.30 -3.44 -12.24
C GLY A 49 -11.02 -3.37 -13.06
N TYR A 50 -10.01 -4.18 -12.73
CA TYR A 50 -8.80 -4.32 -13.53
C TYR A 50 -9.12 -4.79 -14.95
N ASP A 51 -8.54 -4.10 -15.92
CA ASP A 51 -8.64 -4.39 -17.35
C ASP A 51 -7.22 -4.44 -17.92
N ASP A 52 -6.79 -5.61 -18.37
CA ASP A 52 -5.46 -5.85 -18.94
C ASP A 52 -5.14 -4.96 -20.15
N VAL A 53 -6.16 -4.57 -20.93
CA VAL A 53 -5.99 -3.71 -22.10
C VAL A 53 -5.71 -2.28 -21.64
N LEU A 54 -6.48 -1.79 -20.66
CA LEU A 54 -6.24 -0.46 -20.07
C LEU A 54 -4.88 -0.42 -19.36
N ALA A 55 -4.52 -1.47 -18.62
CA ALA A 55 -3.22 -1.59 -17.97
C ALA A 55 -2.06 -1.45 -18.97
N LYS A 56 -2.12 -2.16 -20.10
CA LYS A 56 -1.11 -2.06 -21.16
C LYS A 56 -1.05 -0.66 -21.79
N GLN A 57 -2.19 0.02 -21.93
CA GLN A 57 -2.21 1.40 -22.41
C GLN A 57 -1.60 2.37 -21.38
N SER A 58 -1.87 2.16 -20.08
CA SER A 58 -1.27 2.94 -19.00
C SER A 58 0.24 2.78 -18.95
N LEU A 59 0.78 1.59 -19.22
CA LEU A 59 2.23 1.37 -19.29
C LEU A 59 2.89 2.23 -20.38
N VAL A 60 2.27 2.33 -21.57
CA VAL A 60 2.76 3.20 -22.66
C VAL A 60 2.78 4.67 -22.26
N LEU A 61 1.88 5.10 -21.38
CA LEU A 61 1.77 6.48 -20.92
C LEU A 61 2.69 6.81 -19.73
N LEU A 62 2.86 5.87 -18.80
CA LEU A 62 3.61 6.05 -17.56
C LEU A 62 5.09 5.71 -17.70
N GLY A 63 5.45 4.92 -18.71
CA GLY A 63 6.79 4.35 -18.86
C GLY A 63 7.02 3.17 -17.93
N ASP A 64 8.28 2.72 -17.88
CA ASP A 64 8.71 1.54 -17.12
C ASP A 64 8.25 1.62 -15.65
N HIS A 65 7.90 0.47 -15.08
CA HIS A 65 7.53 0.33 -13.66
C HIS A 65 6.37 1.25 -13.22
N TRP A 66 5.44 1.53 -14.14
CA TRP A 66 4.30 2.42 -13.92
C TRP A 66 4.72 3.86 -13.57
N GLY A 67 5.89 4.29 -14.04
CA GLY A 67 6.42 5.65 -13.85
C GLY A 67 7.11 5.90 -12.51
N TYR A 68 7.21 4.89 -11.64
CA TYR A 68 7.94 4.98 -10.38
C TYR A 68 8.49 3.61 -10.00
N GLY A 69 9.78 3.35 -10.16
CA GLY A 69 10.42 2.08 -9.86
C GLY A 69 10.90 1.96 -8.41
N TYR A 70 11.47 0.81 -8.08
CA TYR A 70 12.10 0.57 -6.79
C TYR A 70 13.35 1.45 -6.59
N ASP A 71 14.13 1.71 -7.64
CA ASP A 71 15.28 2.63 -7.56
C ASP A 71 14.86 4.08 -7.24
N ASN A 72 13.70 4.52 -7.75
CA ASN A 72 13.13 5.81 -7.37
C ASN A 72 12.80 5.85 -5.86
N LEU A 73 12.24 4.75 -5.33
CA LEU A 73 12.01 4.63 -3.90
C LEU A 73 13.30 4.72 -3.10
N LEU A 74 14.38 4.07 -3.53
CA LEU A 74 15.66 4.15 -2.83
C LEU A 74 16.17 5.60 -2.75
N ALA A 75 16.06 6.37 -3.84
CA ALA A 75 16.45 7.78 -3.85
C ALA A 75 15.58 8.65 -2.91
N ASP A 76 14.27 8.37 -2.83
CA ASP A 76 13.37 9.08 -1.91
C ASP A 76 13.65 8.70 -0.45
N LEU A 77 13.95 7.43 -0.16
CA LEU A 77 14.36 6.98 1.17
C LEU A 77 15.63 7.70 1.64
N ASP A 78 16.63 7.84 0.77
CA ASP A 78 17.85 8.61 1.07
C ASP A 78 17.51 10.06 1.43
N THR A 79 16.61 10.68 0.67
CA THR A 79 16.15 12.05 0.93
C THR A 79 15.41 12.17 2.26
N TRP A 80 14.45 11.29 2.52
CA TRP A 80 13.67 11.31 3.76
C TRP A 80 14.51 11.01 4.99
N SER A 81 15.54 10.16 4.87
CA SER A 81 16.43 9.81 5.98
C SER A 81 17.17 11.00 6.59
N LEU A 82 17.24 12.13 5.88
CA LEU A 82 17.82 13.38 6.37
C LEU A 82 16.93 14.08 7.40
N SER A 83 15.64 13.75 7.47
CA SER A 83 14.72 14.36 8.43
C SER A 83 14.94 13.78 9.83
N PRO A 84 15.02 14.62 10.88
CA PRO A 84 15.16 14.14 12.26
C PRO A 84 13.90 13.44 12.79
N TYR A 85 12.79 13.52 12.05
CA TYR A 85 11.49 13.01 12.47
C TYR A 85 11.20 11.58 11.99
N VAL A 86 12.10 10.97 11.22
CA VAL A 86 11.89 9.66 10.63
C VAL A 86 12.99 8.69 11.00
N THR A 87 12.59 7.43 11.20
CA THR A 87 13.50 6.29 11.15
C THR A 87 13.04 5.36 10.05
N ILE A 88 13.99 4.76 9.34
CA ILE A 88 13.73 3.88 8.21
C ILE A 88 14.32 2.52 8.54
N ALA A 89 13.51 1.47 8.40
CA ALA A 89 13.93 0.09 8.62
C ALA A 89 13.34 -0.82 7.54
N SER A 90 14.05 -1.91 7.24
CA SER A 90 13.50 -2.99 6.44
C SER A 90 12.69 -3.93 7.33
N LEU A 91 11.47 -4.26 6.91
CA LEU A 91 10.62 -5.27 7.56
C LEU A 91 11.01 -6.70 7.14
N GLY A 92 11.80 -6.84 6.09
CA GLY A 92 12.16 -8.10 5.47
C GLY A 92 12.38 -7.94 3.96
N SER A 93 12.39 -9.07 3.27
CA SER A 93 12.63 -9.12 1.84
C SER A 93 11.41 -9.64 1.08
N SER A 94 11.22 -9.12 -0.14
CA SER A 94 10.31 -9.65 -1.14
C SER A 94 10.79 -11.02 -1.66
N VAL A 95 10.01 -11.63 -2.56
CA VAL A 95 10.33 -12.94 -3.15
C VAL A 95 11.64 -12.88 -3.93
N GLN A 96 11.93 -11.79 -4.62
CA GLN A 96 13.17 -11.58 -5.37
C GLN A 96 14.27 -10.89 -4.53
N GLY A 97 14.10 -10.79 -3.22
CA GLY A 97 15.13 -10.29 -2.30
C GLY A 97 15.20 -8.76 -2.15
N ARG A 98 14.24 -8.01 -2.68
CA ARG A 98 14.18 -6.54 -2.47
C ARG A 98 13.69 -6.24 -1.07
N ALA A 99 14.29 -5.27 -0.39
CA ALA A 99 13.86 -4.88 0.94
C ALA A 99 12.46 -4.25 0.90
N ILE A 100 11.61 -4.62 1.85
CA ILE A 100 10.34 -3.94 2.09
C ILE A 100 10.58 -2.89 3.18
N TRP A 101 10.56 -1.63 2.79
CA TRP A 101 10.90 -0.51 3.68
C TRP A 101 9.70 -0.02 4.47
N GLN A 102 9.93 0.33 5.73
CA GLN A 102 8.99 1.02 6.59
C GLN A 102 9.62 2.29 7.13
N LEU A 103 8.88 3.40 7.03
CA LEU A 103 9.16 4.64 7.72
C LEU A 103 8.40 4.65 9.04
N ALA A 104 9.04 5.05 10.13
CA ALA A 104 8.40 5.43 11.37
C ALA A 104 8.59 6.93 11.61
N ILE A 105 7.51 7.70 11.51
CA ILE A 105 7.52 9.17 11.61
C ILE A 105 6.84 9.62 12.91
N THR A 106 7.53 10.44 13.70
CA THR A 106 7.03 11.01 14.96
C THR A 106 7.85 12.24 15.39
N SER A 107 7.45 12.95 16.45
CA SER A 107 8.15 14.17 16.90
C SER A 107 9.51 13.89 17.53
N ASP A 108 9.64 12.74 18.19
CA ASP A 108 10.90 12.25 18.76
C ASP A 108 10.95 10.73 18.56
N VAL A 109 11.92 10.31 17.75
CA VAL A 109 12.15 8.92 17.35
C VAL A 109 12.79 8.07 18.47
N HIS A 110 13.32 8.70 19.51
CA HIS A 110 13.90 8.03 20.67
C HIS A 110 12.93 7.93 21.86
N GLU A 111 11.81 8.66 21.80
CA GLU A 111 10.87 8.74 22.90
C GLU A 111 9.90 7.55 22.91
N VAL A 112 9.91 6.78 24.00
CA VAL A 112 9.01 5.64 24.20
C VAL A 112 7.80 6.08 25.02
N VAL A 113 6.96 6.95 24.45
CA VAL A 113 5.68 7.33 25.06
C VAL A 113 4.54 6.66 24.29
N PRO A 114 3.49 6.16 24.97
CA PRO A 114 2.31 5.64 24.29
C PRO A 114 1.62 6.75 23.49
N ARG A 115 1.88 6.77 22.19
CA ARG A 115 1.20 7.63 21.21
C ARG A 115 0.14 6.84 20.46
N ARG A 116 -0.75 7.54 19.76
CA ARG A 116 -1.66 6.87 18.82
C ARG A 116 -0.86 6.36 17.64
N THR A 117 -1.12 5.14 17.22
CA THR A 117 -0.43 4.53 16.09
C THR A 117 -1.29 4.61 14.84
N VAL A 118 -0.70 5.03 13.73
CA VAL A 118 -1.34 5.06 12.41
C VAL A 118 -0.50 4.20 11.47
N PHE A 119 -1.11 3.17 10.89
CA PHE A 119 -0.48 2.32 9.89
C PHE A 119 -0.98 2.68 8.50
N ILE A 120 -0.04 2.85 7.57
CA ILE A 120 -0.31 3.13 6.17
C ILE A 120 0.59 2.20 5.36
N HIS A 121 0.02 1.56 4.35
CA HIS A 121 0.77 0.83 3.35
C HIS A 121 0.21 1.24 1.99
N ALA A 122 1.10 1.32 1.01
CA ALA A 122 0.75 1.72 -0.33
C ALA A 122 1.34 0.75 -1.34
N ARG A 123 0.73 0.79 -2.53
CA ARG A 123 1.21 0.09 -3.70
C ARG A 123 1.38 -1.42 -3.48
N THR A 124 0.35 -2.02 -2.88
CA THR A 124 0.23 -3.48 -2.81
C THR A 124 -0.01 -4.07 -4.20
N HIS A 125 -0.96 -3.49 -4.95
CA HIS A 125 -1.08 -3.76 -6.37
C HIS A 125 -0.15 -2.83 -7.14
N PRO A 126 0.71 -3.34 -8.03
CA PRO A 126 1.76 -2.50 -8.61
C PRO A 126 1.25 -1.38 -9.52
N ILE A 127 0.16 -1.63 -10.26
CA ILE A 127 -0.45 -0.66 -11.19
C ILE A 127 -1.11 0.53 -10.47
N GLU A 128 -1.41 0.41 -9.17
CA GLU A 128 -2.09 1.44 -8.39
C GLU A 128 -1.14 2.57 -7.94
N VAL A 129 -0.35 3.11 -8.88
CA VAL A 129 0.66 4.15 -8.63
C VAL A 129 0.08 5.44 -8.06
N GLN A 130 -1.21 5.72 -8.28
CA GLN A 130 -1.91 6.84 -7.64
C GLN A 130 -1.88 6.76 -6.10
N GLY A 131 -1.93 5.56 -5.53
CA GLY A 131 -1.83 5.36 -4.08
C GLY A 131 -0.44 5.74 -3.54
N TRP A 132 0.59 5.51 -4.36
CA TRP A 132 1.94 5.96 -4.07
C TRP A 132 2.05 7.50 -4.07
N TRP A 133 1.53 8.20 -5.09
CA TRP A 133 1.64 9.67 -5.16
C TRP A 133 1.01 10.38 -3.95
N VAL A 134 -0.15 9.89 -3.49
CA VAL A 134 -0.79 10.40 -2.27
C VAL A 134 0.08 10.11 -1.03
N THR A 135 0.66 8.91 -0.96
CA THR A 135 1.52 8.51 0.17
C THR A 135 2.83 9.30 0.20
N ASN A 136 3.43 9.57 -0.96
CA ASN A 136 4.61 10.42 -1.11
C ASN A 136 4.36 11.83 -0.54
N GLU A 137 3.30 12.49 -0.99
CA GLU A 137 2.95 13.83 -0.49
C GLU A 137 2.60 13.82 1.00
N LEU A 138 1.93 12.77 1.49
CA LEU A 138 1.67 12.62 2.91
C LEU A 138 2.97 12.52 3.71
N ILE A 139 3.96 11.75 3.25
CA ILE A 139 5.27 11.65 3.89
C ILE A 139 5.94 13.03 3.90
N ASN A 140 6.04 13.70 2.75
CA ASN A 140 6.65 15.03 2.66
C ASN A 140 5.96 16.06 3.56
N TYR A 141 4.62 16.03 3.62
CA TYR A 141 3.84 16.86 4.54
C TYR A 141 4.18 16.53 6.01
N LEU A 142 4.17 15.25 6.39
CA LEU A 142 4.49 14.81 7.74
C LEU A 142 5.94 15.08 8.15
N LEU A 143 6.87 15.24 7.21
CA LEU A 143 8.27 15.60 7.48
C LEU A 143 8.52 17.12 7.46
N SER A 144 7.54 17.90 7.01
CA SER A 144 7.65 19.36 6.91
C SER A 144 7.58 20.07 8.28
N GLU A 145 7.87 21.37 8.25
CA GLU A 145 7.75 22.29 9.38
C GLU A 145 6.34 22.89 9.56
N ASP A 146 5.36 22.41 8.80
CA ASP A 146 3.96 22.82 8.96
C ASP A 146 3.45 22.56 10.39
N GLU A 147 2.69 23.50 10.94
CA GLU A 147 2.22 23.44 12.32
C GLU A 147 1.29 22.24 12.58
N ALA A 148 0.43 21.92 11.62
CA ALA A 148 -0.46 20.77 11.73
C ALA A 148 0.32 19.45 11.57
N ALA A 149 1.34 19.40 10.71
CA ALA A 149 2.25 18.25 10.64
C ALA A 149 2.98 18.03 11.97
N ARG A 150 3.51 19.09 12.59
CA ARG A 150 4.16 19.03 13.91
C ARG A 150 3.19 18.52 14.97
N PHE A 151 1.98 19.07 15.02
CA PHE A 151 0.94 18.61 15.95
C PHE A 151 0.63 17.11 15.77
N LEU A 152 0.52 16.63 14.53
CA LEU A 152 0.31 15.21 14.25
C LEU A 152 1.49 14.35 14.74
N ARG A 153 2.73 14.77 14.48
CA ARG A 153 3.94 14.08 14.93
C ARG A 153 4.04 13.99 16.47
N GLU A 154 3.58 14.99 17.19
CA GLU A 154 3.57 15.00 18.66
C GLU A 154 2.54 14.01 19.25
N LYS A 155 1.42 13.79 18.56
CA LYS A 155 0.30 12.96 19.05
C LYS A 155 0.33 11.53 18.52
N CYS A 156 0.97 11.31 17.39
CA CYS A 156 0.94 10.05 16.67
C CYS A 156 2.34 9.53 16.34
N VAL A 157 2.42 8.21 16.13
CA VAL A 157 3.51 7.57 15.40
C VAL A 157 2.90 6.99 14.13
N PHE A 158 3.45 7.39 12.98
CA PHE A 158 3.04 6.89 11.68
C PHE A 158 4.01 5.81 11.24
N TYR A 159 3.51 4.60 10.99
CA TYR A 159 4.27 3.54 10.33
C TYR A 159 3.78 3.44 8.89
N ILE A 160 4.65 3.80 7.94
CA ILE A 160 4.29 3.91 6.53
C ILE A 160 5.16 2.96 5.70
N ILE A 161 4.51 2.09 4.92
CA ILE A 161 5.18 1.24 3.92
C ILE A 161 4.87 1.84 2.53
N PRO A 162 5.81 2.57 1.91
CA PRO A 162 5.57 3.29 0.67
C PRO A 162 5.34 2.38 -0.54
N MET A 163 5.96 1.21 -0.54
CA MET A 163 5.82 0.20 -1.60
C MET A 163 5.82 -1.19 -0.99
N TYR A 164 4.65 -1.79 -0.89
CA TYR A 164 4.50 -3.11 -0.28
C TYR A 164 4.88 -4.26 -1.24
N ASN A 165 4.72 -4.04 -2.55
CA ASN A 165 5.01 -5.04 -3.58
C ASN A 165 6.09 -4.57 -4.58
N PRO A 166 7.36 -4.48 -4.16
CA PRO A 166 8.43 -4.01 -5.04
C PRO A 166 8.67 -4.95 -6.22
N ASP A 167 8.48 -6.26 -6.05
CA ASP A 167 8.70 -7.20 -7.15
C ASP A 167 7.65 -7.07 -8.25
N GLY A 168 6.37 -6.93 -7.88
CA GLY A 168 5.31 -6.75 -8.87
C GLY A 168 5.46 -5.44 -9.65
N VAL A 169 6.00 -4.38 -9.02
CA VAL A 169 6.30 -3.10 -9.71
C VAL A 169 7.39 -3.30 -10.76
N GLU A 170 8.48 -3.95 -10.37
CA GLU A 170 9.64 -4.17 -11.22
C GLU A 170 9.36 -5.16 -12.36
N LEU A 171 8.43 -6.09 -12.14
CA LEU A 171 7.93 -7.03 -13.15
C LEU A 171 6.73 -6.50 -13.94
N GLU A 172 6.25 -5.29 -13.65
CA GLU A 172 5.11 -4.64 -14.32
C GLU A 172 3.81 -5.46 -14.25
N TYR A 173 3.59 -6.11 -13.11
CA TYR A 173 2.35 -6.84 -12.84
C TYR A 173 1.21 -5.87 -12.51
N GLY A 174 -0.02 -6.30 -12.79
CA GLY A 174 -1.20 -5.52 -12.46
C GLY A 174 -1.54 -5.59 -10.96
N ARG A 175 -1.45 -6.80 -10.38
CA ARG A 175 -2.05 -7.09 -9.07
C ARG A 175 -1.16 -7.93 -8.17
N GLU A 176 -0.46 -8.90 -8.74
CA GLU A 176 0.25 -9.93 -7.99
C GLU A 176 1.68 -9.55 -7.61
N ASN A 177 2.27 -10.31 -6.66
CA ASN A 177 3.71 -10.33 -6.43
C ASN A 177 4.42 -11.33 -7.38
N ALA A 178 5.75 -11.48 -7.23
CA ALA A 178 6.54 -12.40 -8.05
C ALA A 178 6.18 -13.90 -7.91
N ASN A 179 5.36 -14.30 -6.93
CA ASN A 179 4.81 -15.66 -6.84
C ASN A 179 3.43 -15.79 -7.50
N GLY A 180 2.93 -14.76 -8.17
CA GLY A 180 1.58 -14.76 -8.74
C GLY A 180 0.48 -14.70 -7.68
N ILE A 181 0.79 -14.16 -6.49
CA ILE A 181 -0.16 -14.05 -5.38
C ILE A 181 -0.64 -12.59 -5.27
N ASP A 182 -1.95 -12.41 -5.27
CA ASP A 182 -2.60 -11.17 -4.80
C ASP A 182 -2.42 -11.06 -3.27
N ILE A 183 -1.59 -10.11 -2.84
CA ILE A 183 -1.23 -9.94 -1.44
C ILE A 183 -2.45 -9.49 -0.59
N GLU A 184 -3.43 -8.80 -1.18
CA GLU A 184 -4.64 -8.34 -0.48
C GLU A 184 -5.67 -9.46 -0.25
N SER A 185 -5.43 -10.66 -0.78
CA SER A 185 -6.36 -11.79 -0.68
C SER A 185 -6.11 -12.75 0.49
N ASN A 186 -5.03 -12.55 1.25
CA ASN A 186 -4.53 -13.54 2.24
C ASN A 186 -4.35 -12.99 3.66
N TRP A 187 -4.98 -11.87 4.03
CA TRP A 187 -4.84 -11.27 5.37
C TRP A 187 -5.26 -12.17 6.53
N ASP A 188 -6.14 -13.13 6.29
CA ASP A 188 -6.65 -14.08 7.28
C ASP A 188 -5.86 -15.40 7.32
N LYS A 189 -4.87 -15.57 6.45
CA LYS A 189 -4.09 -16.80 6.34
C LYS A 189 -2.78 -16.67 7.12
N SER A 190 -2.39 -17.77 7.75
CA SER A 190 -1.05 -17.86 8.34
C SER A 190 0.01 -17.79 7.24
N PRO A 191 1.19 -17.18 7.50
CA PRO A 191 2.32 -17.24 6.58
C PRO A 191 2.63 -18.70 6.25
N VAL A 192 2.76 -19.02 4.96
CA VAL A 192 3.11 -20.37 4.48
C VAL A 192 4.62 -20.52 4.44
#